data_AF-A0A5W4PQY3-F1
#
_entry.id   AF-A0A5W4PQY3-F1
#
_cell.length_a   1.000
_cell.length_b   1.000
_cell.length_c   1.000
_cell.angle_alpha   90.00
_cell.angle_beta   90.00
_cell.angle_gamma   90.00
#
_symmetry.space_group_name_H-M   'P 1'
#
loop_
_entity.id
_entity.type
_entity.pdbx_description
1 polymer ?
#
loop_
_entity_poly.entity_id
_entity_poly.type
_entity_poly.pdbx_seq_one_letter_code
_entity_poly.pdbx_strand_id
1 'polypeptide(L)'
;MINQEIFKDKWLYPQTEPDQQNRTRKLNIEPNDFNGDVETMKFSYSFGKGEGLYFSAPITVCRTIIEALQDCLRKSEKSMLKFTNENGNKPPVSLIVGREDNLVPFIAIAGEIQGVGARQKKFYFSYPKGFRIFRDGQQVSDLELAERCARAFITNFEKFLQNLEEKYKPREFQQGGGSFGRGGYGGGQGGGQRSGGGYQQQQQSAPPATTDSYDEFL
;
A
#
# COMPACT_ATOMS: atom_id res chain seq x y z
N MET A 1 18.54 -10.83 14.91
CA MET A 1 17.13 -10.82 15.34
C MET A 1 16.69 -9.37 15.57
N ILE A 2 15.75 -8.86 14.78
CA ILE A 2 15.26 -7.48 14.88
C ILE A 2 14.24 -7.37 16.02
N ASN A 3 14.35 -6.33 16.85
CA ASN A 3 13.37 -6.02 17.89
C ASN A 3 12.03 -5.67 17.24
N GLN A 4 11.03 -6.55 17.32
CA GLN A 4 9.73 -6.34 16.67
C GLN A 4 8.90 -5.20 17.28
N GLU A 5 9.24 -4.73 18.48
CA GLU A 5 8.57 -3.56 19.07
C GLU A 5 8.84 -2.28 18.26
N ILE A 6 9.91 -2.25 17.46
CA ILE A 6 10.23 -1.12 16.58
C ILE A 6 9.10 -0.83 15.57
N PHE A 7 8.35 -1.87 15.15
CA PHE A 7 7.23 -1.70 14.22
C PHE A 7 6.04 -0.95 14.84
N LYS A 8 6.03 -0.78 16.17
CA LYS A 8 4.97 -0.06 16.89
C LYS A 8 5.24 1.43 17.00
N ASP A 9 6.49 1.89 16.88
CA ASP A 9 6.80 3.32 16.96
C ASP A 9 6.28 4.07 15.74
N LYS A 10 5.23 4.87 15.94
CA LYS A 10 4.56 5.62 14.86
C LYS A 10 5.46 6.64 14.16
N TRP A 11 6.48 7.17 14.84
CA TRP A 11 7.34 8.21 14.28
C TRP A 11 8.37 7.65 13.29
N LEU A 12 8.51 6.32 13.24
CA LEU A 12 9.30 5.62 12.23
C LEU A 12 8.52 5.40 10.92
N TYR A 13 7.30 5.91 10.80
CA TYR A 13 6.44 5.74 9.64
C TYR A 13 5.97 7.10 9.11
N PRO A 14 5.67 7.21 7.80
CA PRO A 14 4.96 8.36 7.29
C PRO A 14 3.53 8.37 7.84
N GLN A 15 3.01 9.57 8.09
CA GLN A 15 1.76 9.79 8.80
C GLN A 15 0.82 10.69 8.01
N THR A 16 -0.48 10.49 8.17
CA THR A 16 -1.48 11.43 7.63
C THR A 16 -1.24 12.83 8.18
N GLU A 17 -1.74 13.83 7.46
CA GLU A 17 -1.98 15.14 8.07
C GLU A 17 -2.83 14.99 9.35
N PRO A 18 -2.68 15.93 10.31
CA PRO A 18 -3.47 15.93 11.52
C PRO A 18 -4.98 16.04 11.20
N ASP A 19 -5.79 15.23 11.88
CA ASP A 19 -7.24 15.38 11.86
C ASP A 19 -7.70 16.64 12.65
N GLN A 20 -9.00 16.89 12.71
CA GLN A 20 -9.58 18.01 13.48
C GLN A 20 -9.23 17.98 14.98
N GLN A 21 -8.80 16.83 15.51
CA GLN A 21 -8.35 16.64 16.89
C GLN A 21 -6.81 16.64 16.99
N ASN A 22 -6.12 17.07 15.93
CA ASN A 22 -4.67 17.15 15.81
C ASN A 22 -3.96 15.79 15.97
N ARG A 23 -4.67 14.69 15.64
CA ARG A 23 -4.15 13.32 15.65
C ARG A 23 -3.72 12.90 14.26
N THR A 24 -2.65 12.14 14.20
CA THR A 24 -2.10 11.58 12.97
C THR A 24 -2.21 10.06 12.99
N ARG A 25 -2.34 9.44 11.81
CA ARG A 25 -2.33 7.98 11.64
C ARG A 25 -1.15 7.58 10.76
N LYS A 26 -0.44 6.53 11.14
CA LYS A 26 0.66 6.01 10.32
C LYS A 26 0.12 5.22 9.11
N LEU A 27 0.89 5.18 8.04
CA LEU A 27 0.77 4.12 7.03
C LEU A 27 1.17 2.80 7.70
N ASN A 28 0.28 1.80 7.69
CA ASN A 28 0.63 0.50 8.25
C ASN A 28 1.53 -0.23 7.25
N ILE A 29 2.70 -0.68 7.71
CA ILE A 29 3.62 -1.51 6.94
C ILE A 29 4.00 -2.70 7.80
N GLU A 30 3.63 -3.89 7.34
CA GLU A 30 3.79 -5.14 8.09
C GLU A 30 4.21 -6.28 7.16
N PRO A 31 5.03 -7.24 7.64
CA PRO A 31 5.23 -8.50 6.94
C PRO A 31 3.88 -9.20 6.76
N ASN A 32 3.57 -9.68 5.56
CA ASN A 32 2.41 -10.53 5.31
C ASN A 32 2.74 -11.97 5.72
N ASP A 33 2.76 -12.19 7.03
CA ASP A 33 3.08 -13.47 7.67
C ASP A 33 1.87 -14.40 7.63
N PHE A 34 2.06 -15.61 7.10
CA PHE A 34 1.12 -16.71 7.20
C PHE A 34 1.85 -17.95 7.71
N ASN A 35 1.54 -18.36 8.95
CA ASN A 35 2.14 -19.52 9.62
C ASN A 35 3.68 -19.49 9.74
N GLY A 36 4.28 -18.30 9.89
CA GLY A 36 5.73 -18.11 10.02
C GLY A 36 6.45 -17.92 8.68
N ASP A 37 5.74 -18.05 7.57
CA ASP A 37 6.24 -17.80 6.23
C ASP A 37 5.77 -16.43 5.75
N VAL A 38 6.70 -15.63 5.23
CA VAL A 38 6.37 -14.31 4.73
C VAL A 38 6.59 -14.24 3.23
N GLU A 39 5.52 -13.89 2.50
CA GLU A 39 5.53 -13.82 1.03
C GLU A 39 5.70 -12.39 0.50
N THR A 40 5.27 -11.37 1.26
CA THR A 40 5.26 -9.96 0.83
C THR A 40 5.33 -9.00 2.02
N MET A 41 5.64 -7.73 1.78
CA MET A 41 5.28 -6.64 2.70
C MET A 41 3.91 -6.09 2.31
N LYS A 42 3.08 -5.83 3.31
CA LYS A 42 1.77 -5.23 3.14
C LYS A 42 1.79 -3.79 3.63
N PHE A 43 1.42 -2.88 2.74
CA PHE A 43 1.13 -1.49 3.02
C PHE A 43 -0.38 -1.33 3.10
N SER A 44 -0.91 -0.72 4.16
CA SER A 44 -2.35 -0.61 4.31
C SER A 44 -2.82 0.61 5.07
N TYR A 45 -4.05 1.00 4.77
CA TYR A 45 -4.75 2.06 5.49
C TYR A 45 -6.26 1.79 5.50
N SER A 46 -6.90 2.14 6.61
CA SER A 46 -8.35 2.06 6.78
C SER A 46 -8.93 3.47 6.95
N PHE A 47 -9.86 3.81 6.06
CA PHE A 47 -10.65 5.04 6.09
C PHE A 47 -11.79 4.94 7.10
N GLY A 48 -12.28 3.72 7.31
CA GLY A 48 -13.39 3.38 8.20
C GLY A 48 -13.59 1.87 8.26
N LYS A 49 -14.63 1.44 8.99
CA LYS A 49 -14.98 0.02 9.12
C LYS A 49 -15.34 -0.55 7.74
N GLY A 50 -14.56 -1.52 7.26
CA GLY A 50 -14.75 -2.14 5.95
C GLY A 50 -14.13 -1.36 4.77
N GLU A 51 -13.60 -0.16 5.02
CA GLU A 51 -13.04 0.72 4.00
C GLU A 51 -11.51 0.71 4.06
N GLY A 52 -10.90 -0.40 3.64
CA GLY A 52 -9.45 -0.59 3.68
C GLY A 52 -8.83 -0.71 2.29
N LEU A 53 -7.68 -0.07 2.11
CA LEU A 53 -6.79 -0.33 0.97
C LEU A 53 -5.59 -1.15 1.44
N TYR A 54 -5.21 -2.14 0.63
CA TYR A 54 -4.15 -3.09 0.93
C TYR A 54 -3.28 -3.30 -0.30
N PHE A 55 -2.04 -2.81 -0.24
CA PHE A 55 -1.04 -2.98 -1.27
C PHE A 55 0.02 -3.97 -0.76
N SER A 56 0.07 -5.15 -1.36
CA SER A 56 1.10 -6.16 -1.05
C SER A 56 2.19 -6.16 -2.12
N ALA A 57 3.44 -6.10 -1.70
CA ALA A 57 4.61 -6.04 -2.55
C ALA A 57 5.65 -7.12 -2.20
N PRO A 58 6.19 -7.87 -3.18
CA PRO A 58 7.34 -8.72 -2.95
C PRO A 58 8.58 -7.87 -2.67
N ILE A 59 9.62 -8.50 -2.14
CA ILE A 59 10.82 -7.80 -1.69
C ILE A 59 11.49 -6.94 -2.76
N THR A 60 11.51 -7.41 -4.02
CA THR A 60 12.05 -6.65 -5.15
C THR A 60 11.35 -5.31 -5.33
N VAL A 61 10.02 -5.30 -5.26
CA VAL A 61 9.22 -4.06 -5.36
C VAL A 61 9.45 -3.17 -4.14
N CYS A 62 9.61 -3.74 -2.94
CA CYS A 62 9.96 -2.95 -1.76
C CYS A 62 11.32 -2.26 -1.88
N ARG A 63 12.32 -2.90 -2.49
CA ARG A 63 13.61 -2.28 -2.78
C ARG A 63 13.46 -1.14 -3.80
N THR A 64 12.66 -1.32 -4.85
CA THR A 64 12.37 -0.23 -5.80
C THR A 64 11.61 0.94 -5.16
N ILE A 65 10.75 0.68 -4.16
CA ILE A 65 10.11 1.75 -3.37
C ILE A 65 11.14 2.56 -2.58
N ILE A 66 12.17 1.91 -2.02
CA ILE A 66 13.29 2.60 -1.35
C ILE A 66 14.05 3.47 -2.35
N GLU A 67 14.42 2.91 -3.50
CA GLU A 67 15.11 3.66 -4.56
C GLU A 67 14.29 4.87 -5.01
N ALA A 68 12.98 4.70 -5.22
CA ALA A 68 12.07 5.79 -5.59
C ALA A 68 12.02 6.90 -4.53
N LEU A 69 12.04 6.55 -3.24
CA LEU A 69 12.12 7.54 -2.15
C LEU A 69 13.47 8.26 -2.16
N GLN A 70 14.56 7.55 -2.37
CA GLN A 70 15.90 8.16 -2.47
C GLN A 70 16.00 9.11 -3.66
N ASP A 71 15.49 8.72 -4.84
CA ASP A 71 15.48 9.55 -6.04
C ASP A 71 14.59 10.77 -5.89
N CYS A 72 13.41 10.60 -5.28
CA CYS A 72 12.53 11.70 -4.92
C CYS A 72 13.29 12.79 -4.15
N LEU A 73 14.04 12.40 -3.11
CA LEU A 73 14.84 13.30 -2.27
C LEU A 73 16.02 13.97 -2.99
N ARG A 74 16.39 13.52 -4.21
CA ARG A 74 17.46 14.12 -5.01
C ARG A 74 16.96 15.11 -6.07
N LYS A 75 15.69 15.00 -6.48
CA LYS A 75 15.11 15.86 -7.51
C LYS A 75 14.85 17.27 -6.99
N SER A 76 14.93 18.28 -7.85
CA SER A 76 14.64 19.68 -7.49
C SER A 76 13.22 20.11 -7.86
N GLU A 77 12.36 19.16 -8.24
CA GLU A 77 11.03 19.39 -8.77
C GLU A 77 10.06 18.31 -8.30
N LYS A 78 8.75 18.56 -8.50
CA LYS A 78 7.70 17.56 -8.28
C LYS A 78 8.00 16.30 -9.08
N SER A 79 7.90 15.16 -8.43
CA SER A 79 8.12 13.85 -9.05
C SER A 79 7.32 12.79 -8.31
N MET A 80 6.72 11.89 -9.07
CA MET A 80 5.92 10.79 -8.54
C MET A 80 6.24 9.50 -9.29
N LEU A 81 6.27 8.39 -8.57
CA LEU A 81 6.35 7.05 -9.13
C LEU A 81 5.22 6.21 -8.52
N LYS A 82 4.44 5.55 -9.39
CA LYS A 82 3.27 4.76 -9.01
C LYS A 82 3.57 3.27 -9.19
N PHE A 83 3.29 2.50 -8.15
CA PHE A 83 3.36 1.05 -8.13
C PHE A 83 1.93 0.52 -8.02
N THR A 84 1.45 -0.19 -9.05
CA THR A 84 0.10 -0.77 -9.05
C THR A 84 0.21 -2.28 -8.91
N ASN A 85 -0.58 -2.87 -8.02
CA ASN A 85 -0.80 -4.30 -8.01
C ASN A 85 -2.12 -4.61 -8.72
N GLU A 86 -2.01 -5.24 -9.89
CA GLU A 86 -3.15 -5.63 -10.74
C GLU A 86 -3.47 -7.14 -10.61
N ASN A 87 -2.85 -7.85 -9.66
CA ASN A 87 -2.97 -9.30 -9.59
C ASN A 87 -4.33 -9.74 -9.05
N GLY A 88 -5.08 -10.47 -9.88
CA GLY A 88 -6.29 -11.20 -9.50
C GLY A 88 -7.60 -10.44 -9.75
N ASN A 89 -8.68 -10.90 -9.13
CA ASN A 89 -10.04 -10.38 -9.36
C ASN A 89 -10.40 -9.20 -8.45
N LYS A 90 -9.43 -8.61 -7.74
CA LYS A 90 -9.67 -7.48 -6.82
C LYS A 90 -9.39 -6.17 -7.55
N PRO A 91 -10.09 -5.08 -7.20
CA PRO A 91 -9.77 -3.76 -7.73
C PRO A 91 -8.30 -3.41 -7.48
N PRO A 92 -7.59 -2.82 -8.47
CA PRO A 92 -6.21 -2.46 -8.31
C PRO A 92 -5.99 -1.50 -7.14
N VAL A 93 -4.93 -1.75 -6.37
CA VAL A 93 -4.44 -0.83 -5.33
C VAL A 93 -3.06 -0.35 -5.75
N SER A 94 -2.83 0.94 -5.58
CA SER A 94 -1.58 1.60 -5.92
C SER A 94 -0.89 2.16 -4.68
N LEU A 95 0.43 2.04 -4.63
CA LEU A 95 1.29 2.82 -3.77
C LEU A 95 1.98 3.88 -4.62
N ILE A 96 2.01 5.13 -4.17
CA ILE A 96 2.64 6.24 -4.88
C ILE A 96 3.72 6.81 -3.98
N VAL A 97 4.93 6.96 -4.51
CA VAL A 97 6.04 7.62 -3.83
C VAL A 97 6.34 8.91 -4.58
N GLY A 98 6.46 10.03 -3.89
CA GLY A 98 6.77 11.28 -4.56
C GLY A 98 7.07 12.44 -3.65
N ARG A 99 7.18 13.61 -4.27
CA ARG A 99 7.23 14.91 -3.62
C ARG A 99 6.31 15.89 -4.34
N GLU A 100 5.75 16.82 -3.58
CA GLU A 100 4.85 17.85 -4.09
C GLU A 100 5.63 19.05 -4.66
N ASP A 101 4.91 20.07 -5.15
CA ASP A 101 5.51 21.29 -5.71
C ASP A 101 6.32 22.08 -4.66
N ASN A 102 5.90 21.99 -3.38
CA ASN A 102 6.65 22.53 -2.23
C ASN A 102 7.80 21.62 -1.79
N LEU A 103 8.13 20.61 -2.60
CA LEU A 103 9.23 19.68 -2.39
C LEU A 103 9.07 18.71 -1.21
N VAL A 104 7.94 18.72 -0.50
CA VAL A 104 7.70 17.83 0.64
C VAL A 104 7.52 16.38 0.17
N PRO A 105 8.30 15.41 0.68
CA PRO A 105 8.18 14.01 0.30
C PRO A 105 6.94 13.34 0.94
N PHE A 106 6.33 12.41 0.22
CA PHE A 106 5.17 11.65 0.67
C PHE A 106 5.17 10.21 0.14
N ILE A 107 4.39 9.36 0.82
CA ILE A 107 3.88 8.10 0.27
C ILE A 107 2.36 8.19 0.26
N ALA A 108 1.70 7.73 -0.80
CA ALA A 108 0.25 7.63 -0.85
C ALA A 108 -0.21 6.19 -1.14
N ILE A 109 -1.40 5.85 -0.66
CA ILE A 109 -2.13 4.64 -1.06
C ILE A 109 -3.43 5.06 -1.72
N ALA A 110 -3.74 4.46 -2.87
CA ALA A 110 -4.92 4.79 -3.67
C ALA A 110 -5.52 3.53 -4.28
N GLY A 111 -6.84 3.52 -4.47
CA GLY A 111 -7.55 2.40 -5.09
C GLY A 111 -9.05 2.55 -4.98
N GLU A 112 -9.78 1.58 -5.53
CA GLU A 112 -11.23 1.54 -5.45
C GLU A 112 -11.69 0.58 -4.36
N ILE A 113 -12.65 1.03 -3.54
CA ILE A 113 -13.28 0.22 -2.50
C ILE A 113 -14.70 -0.12 -2.96
N GLN A 114 -15.01 -1.42 -3.02
CA GLN A 114 -16.31 -1.91 -3.47
C GLN A 114 -17.46 -1.30 -2.64
N GLY A 115 -18.44 -0.70 -3.32
CA GLY A 115 -19.60 -0.05 -2.68
C GLY A 115 -19.33 1.32 -2.06
N VAL A 116 -18.09 1.81 -2.12
CA VAL A 116 -17.64 3.08 -1.51
C VAL A 116 -17.05 4.03 -2.56
N GLY A 117 -16.40 3.47 -3.59
CA GLY A 117 -15.77 4.20 -4.69
C GLY A 117 -14.28 4.43 -4.48
N ALA A 118 -13.71 5.32 -5.30
CA ALA A 118 -12.30 5.67 -5.24
C ALA A 118 -11.93 6.30 -3.89
N ARG A 119 -10.78 5.88 -3.35
CA ARG A 119 -10.20 6.43 -2.12
C ARG A 119 -8.70 6.60 -2.28
N GLN A 120 -8.17 7.61 -1.62
CA GLN A 120 -6.75 7.85 -1.53
C GLN A 120 -6.35 8.51 -0.21
N LYS A 121 -5.11 8.26 0.22
CA LYS A 121 -4.54 8.97 1.36
C LYS A 121 -3.04 9.17 1.18
N LYS A 122 -2.57 10.41 1.36
CA LYS A 122 -1.16 10.78 1.47
C LYS A 122 -0.68 10.68 2.93
N PHE A 123 0.58 10.30 3.06
CA PHE A 123 1.31 10.18 4.31
C PHE A 123 2.64 10.91 4.18
N TYR A 124 2.94 11.75 5.15
CA TYR A 124 4.06 12.66 5.21
C TYR A 124 5.04 12.27 6.30
N PHE A 125 6.31 12.58 6.09
CA PHE A 125 7.37 12.29 7.05
C PHE A 125 7.44 13.41 8.09
N SER A 126 6.67 13.26 9.17
CA SER A 126 6.53 14.29 10.19
C SER A 126 7.54 14.13 11.33
N TYR A 127 8.10 15.25 11.79
CA TYR A 127 8.97 15.26 12.96
C TYR A 127 8.17 15.18 14.28
N PRO A 128 8.64 14.47 15.32
CA PRO A 128 7.96 14.38 16.60
C PRO A 128 7.65 15.74 17.23
N LYS A 129 6.39 15.91 17.69
CA LYS A 129 5.96 17.12 18.41
C LYS A 129 6.77 17.32 19.68
N GLY A 130 7.05 18.58 20.01
CA GLY A 130 7.81 18.96 21.22
C GLY A 130 9.32 19.02 21.02
N PHE A 131 9.83 18.63 19.85
CA PHE A 131 11.25 18.69 19.53
C PHE A 131 11.52 19.75 18.45
N ARG A 132 12.69 20.38 18.54
CA ARG A 132 13.21 21.32 17.54
C ARG A 132 14.65 20.95 17.21
N ILE A 133 15.03 21.09 15.95
CA ILE A 133 16.42 20.93 15.52
C ILE A 133 16.95 22.31 15.14
N PHE A 134 18.18 22.59 15.57
CA PHE A 134 18.90 23.80 15.21
C PHE A 134 20.17 23.41 14.45
N ARG A 135 20.50 24.18 13.42
CA ARG A 135 21.81 24.18 12.75
C ARG A 135 22.38 25.58 12.91
N ASP A 136 23.57 25.67 13.52
CA ASP A 136 24.28 26.95 13.68
C ASP A 136 23.43 28.04 14.35
N GLY A 137 22.65 27.65 15.37
CA GLY A 137 21.77 28.55 16.12
C GLY A 137 20.44 28.90 15.43
N GLN A 138 20.23 28.48 14.17
CA GLN A 138 18.98 28.67 13.44
C GLN A 138 18.14 27.40 13.42
N GLN A 139 16.84 27.53 13.62
CA GLN A 139 15.93 26.39 13.51
C GLN A 139 15.88 25.91 12.05
N VAL A 140 16.03 24.61 11.84
CA VAL A 140 15.91 24.02 10.51
C VAL A 140 14.46 24.08 10.01
N SER A 141 14.27 24.19 8.70
CA SER A 141 12.94 24.31 8.08
C SER A 141 12.13 23.02 8.19
N ASP A 142 10.80 23.13 8.09
CA ASP A 142 9.90 21.97 8.06
C ASP A 142 10.19 21.04 6.89
N LEU A 143 10.58 21.59 5.73
CA LEU A 143 10.99 20.80 4.56
C LEU A 143 12.23 19.97 4.89
N GLU A 144 13.25 20.58 5.49
CA GLU A 144 14.45 19.84 5.87
C GLU A 144 14.14 18.75 6.91
N LEU A 145 13.27 19.04 7.88
CA LEU A 145 12.81 18.05 8.84
C LEU A 145 12.10 16.87 8.14
N ALA A 146 11.24 17.15 7.17
CA ALA A 146 10.55 16.12 6.41
C ALA A 146 11.52 15.25 5.61
N GLU A 147 12.50 15.85 4.94
CA GLU A 147 13.53 15.11 4.20
C GLU A 147 14.40 14.25 5.14
N ARG A 148 14.76 14.76 6.32
CA ARG A 148 15.49 13.98 7.34
C ARG A 148 14.67 12.80 7.84
N CYS A 149 13.38 13.00 8.10
CA CYS A 149 12.47 11.93 8.52
C CYS A 149 12.29 10.89 7.41
N ALA A 150 12.22 11.29 6.14
CA ALA A 150 12.18 10.38 5.00
C ALA A 150 13.45 9.53 4.90
N ARG A 151 14.64 10.12 5.08
CA ARG A 151 15.92 9.37 5.12
C ARG A 151 15.98 8.39 6.29
N ALA A 152 15.48 8.79 7.46
CA ALA A 152 15.37 7.89 8.62
C ALA A 152 14.40 6.74 8.33
N PHE A 153 13.25 7.00 7.72
CA PHE A 153 12.31 5.97 7.28
C PHE A 153 12.97 4.97 6.33
N ILE A 154 13.67 5.45 5.29
CA ILE A 154 14.38 4.59 4.33
C ILE A 154 15.33 3.63 5.05
N THR A 155 16.17 4.17 5.94
CA THR A 155 17.13 3.37 6.73
C THR A 155 16.44 2.32 7.61
N ASN A 156 15.28 2.65 8.17
CA ASN A 156 14.52 1.71 9.00
C ASN A 156 13.76 0.69 8.16
N PHE A 157 13.24 1.09 7.00
CA PHE A 157 12.53 0.20 6.10
C PHE A 157 13.48 -0.84 5.49
N GLU A 158 14.73 -0.49 5.21
CA GLU A 158 15.78 -1.45 4.85
C GLU A 158 15.95 -2.55 5.92
N LYS A 159 15.93 -2.18 7.21
CA LYS A 159 15.96 -3.17 8.31
C LYS A 159 14.71 -4.04 8.30
N PHE A 160 13.54 -3.49 8.00
CA PHE A 160 12.30 -4.28 7.90
C PHE A 160 12.40 -5.30 6.77
N LEU A 161 13.01 -4.93 5.63
CA LEU A 161 13.27 -5.85 4.54
C LEU A 161 14.32 -6.91 4.90
N GLN A 162 15.36 -6.57 5.66
CA GLN A 162 16.29 -7.59 6.19
C GLN A 162 15.57 -8.61 7.08
N ASN A 163 14.64 -8.16 7.95
CA ASN A 163 13.84 -9.11 8.74
C ASN A 163 12.91 -9.96 7.88
N LEU A 164 12.37 -9.38 6.81
CA LEU A 164 11.59 -10.12 5.82
C LEU A 164 12.46 -11.20 5.17
N GLU A 165 13.66 -10.86 4.69
CA GLU A 165 14.59 -11.80 4.03
C GLU A 165 14.88 -13.03 4.88
N GLU A 166 15.11 -12.85 6.18
CA GLU A 166 15.35 -13.95 7.13
C GLU A 166 14.18 -14.97 7.17
N LYS A 167 12.95 -14.53 6.84
CA LYS A 167 11.72 -15.34 6.90
C LYS A 167 11.06 -15.53 5.53
N TYR A 168 11.70 -15.03 4.48
CA TYR A 168 11.07 -14.91 3.17
C TYR A 168 10.98 -16.29 2.53
N LYS A 169 9.76 -16.70 2.22
CA LYS A 169 9.52 -17.87 1.38
C LYS A 169 8.75 -17.42 0.15
N PRO A 170 9.41 -17.32 -1.02
CA PRO A 170 8.71 -16.98 -2.23
C PRO A 170 7.65 -18.05 -2.50
N ARG A 171 6.47 -17.62 -2.92
CA ARG A 171 5.44 -18.55 -3.38
C ARG A 171 5.98 -19.36 -4.54
N GLU A 172 6.18 -20.65 -4.34
CA GLU A 172 6.29 -21.58 -5.45
C GLU A 172 4.91 -21.66 -6.10
N PHE A 173 4.72 -20.94 -7.20
CA PHE A 173 3.67 -21.32 -8.11
C PHE A 173 4.07 -22.71 -8.61
N GLN A 174 3.41 -23.76 -8.12
CA GLN A 174 3.34 -25.01 -8.87
C GLN A 174 2.81 -24.61 -10.24
N GLN A 175 3.73 -24.49 -11.20
CA GLN A 175 3.42 -24.71 -12.59
C GLN A 175 2.74 -26.07 -12.58
N GLY A 176 1.41 -26.06 -12.63
CA GLY A 176 0.62 -27.25 -12.80
C GLY A 176 1.03 -27.84 -14.13
N GLY A 177 2.11 -28.61 -14.12
CA GLY A 177 2.41 -29.65 -15.09
C GLY A 177 1.35 -30.72 -14.91
N GLY A 178 0.11 -30.37 -15.25
CA GLY A 178 -0.94 -31.31 -15.57
C GLY A 178 -0.42 -32.07 -16.77
N SER A 179 0.26 -33.17 -16.51
CA SER A 179 0.43 -34.23 -17.49
C SER A 179 -0.97 -34.50 -18.05
N PHE A 180 -1.17 -34.22 -19.34
CA PHE A 180 -2.34 -34.65 -20.08
C PHE A 180 -2.30 -36.18 -20.14
N GLY A 181 -2.68 -36.79 -19.03
CA GLY A 181 -2.86 -38.21 -18.84
C GLY A 181 -4.10 -38.65 -19.59
N ARG A 182 -3.87 -39.03 -20.85
CA ARG A 182 -4.75 -39.84 -21.68
C ARG A 182 -5.31 -41.02 -20.86
N GLY A 183 -6.57 -40.93 -20.44
CA GLY A 183 -7.32 -42.01 -19.79
C GLY A 183 -8.75 -41.99 -20.28
N GLY A 184 -9.07 -42.92 -21.18
CA GLY A 184 -10.43 -43.13 -21.70
C GLY A 184 -11.32 -43.94 -20.76
N TYR A 185 -12.53 -44.22 -21.28
CA TYR A 185 -13.68 -44.93 -20.69
C TYR A 185 -14.51 -44.10 -19.69
N GLY A 186 -15.82 -43.96 -19.78
CA GLY A 186 -16.84 -44.51 -20.67
C GLY A 186 -18.23 -44.06 -20.18
N GLY A 187 -19.16 -43.94 -21.12
CA GLY A 187 -20.62 -43.80 -21.06
C GLY A 187 -21.37 -43.64 -19.72
N GLY A 188 -22.34 -42.73 -19.72
CA GLY A 188 -23.41 -42.68 -18.71
C GLY A 188 -24.46 -41.61 -19.00
N GLN A 189 -25.58 -42.03 -19.58
CA GLN A 189 -26.73 -41.25 -20.06
C GLN A 189 -27.74 -40.98 -18.92
N GLY A 190 -28.43 -39.84 -18.96
CA GLY A 190 -29.61 -39.51 -18.14
C GLY A 190 -29.50 -38.08 -17.59
N GLY A 191 -30.32 -37.09 -17.97
CA GLY A 191 -31.75 -37.12 -18.21
C GLY A 191 -32.42 -36.30 -17.10
N GLY A 192 -32.88 -35.08 -17.39
CA GLY A 192 -33.58 -34.26 -16.37
C GLY A 192 -33.73 -32.78 -16.73
N GLN A 193 -34.94 -32.39 -17.08
CA GLN A 193 -35.40 -31.05 -17.47
C GLN A 193 -35.81 -30.18 -16.26
N ARG A 194 -35.75 -28.85 -16.48
CA ARG A 194 -36.65 -27.76 -16.03
C ARG A 194 -36.36 -26.92 -14.77
N SER A 195 -36.56 -25.61 -15.02
CA SER A 195 -37.01 -24.51 -14.15
C SER A 195 -35.94 -23.89 -13.24
N GLY A 196 -35.62 -22.59 -13.30
CA GLY A 196 -36.46 -21.43 -13.65
C GLY A 196 -36.73 -20.65 -12.37
N GLY A 197 -35.93 -19.62 -12.08
CA GLY A 197 -36.05 -18.82 -10.85
C GLY A 197 -35.20 -17.55 -10.92
N GLY A 198 -35.61 -16.61 -11.77
CA GLY A 198 -35.04 -15.27 -11.84
C GLY A 198 -35.77 -14.32 -10.90
N TYR A 199 -35.07 -13.76 -9.91
CA TYR A 199 -35.48 -12.55 -9.21
C TYR A 199 -34.68 -11.38 -9.83
N GLN A 200 -35.36 -10.53 -10.60
CA GLN A 200 -34.79 -9.32 -11.19
C GLN A 200 -35.37 -8.05 -10.54
N GLN A 201 -34.44 -7.27 -9.99
CA GLN A 201 -34.34 -5.81 -9.99
C GLN A 201 -35.42 -4.98 -9.25
N GLN A 202 -35.06 -4.55 -8.02
CA GLN A 202 -35.44 -3.24 -7.51
C GLN A 202 -34.40 -2.21 -7.98
N GLN A 203 -34.86 -1.21 -8.73
CA GLN A 203 -34.11 0.00 -9.05
C GLN A 203 -33.69 0.72 -7.75
N GLN A 204 -32.39 0.89 -7.55
CA GLN A 204 -31.86 1.85 -6.58
C GLN A 204 -31.23 3.01 -7.33
N SER A 205 -31.70 4.20 -6.96
CA SER A 205 -31.32 5.51 -7.46
C SER A 205 -29.80 5.73 -7.38
N ALA A 206 -29.24 6.32 -8.44
CA ALA A 206 -27.82 6.66 -8.53
C ALA A 206 -27.41 7.57 -7.35
N PRO A 207 -26.29 7.28 -6.65
CA PRO A 207 -25.71 8.22 -5.71
C PRO A 207 -25.14 9.45 -6.46
N PRO A 208 -25.13 10.63 -5.83
CA PRO A 208 -24.66 11.86 -6.45
C PRO A 208 -23.18 11.76 -6.84
N ALA A 209 -22.84 12.33 -8.00
CA ALA A 209 -21.48 12.38 -8.51
C ALA A 209 -20.58 13.21 -7.60
N THR A 210 -19.54 12.59 -7.05
CA THR A 210 -18.41 13.29 -6.41
C THR A 210 -17.38 13.62 -7.48
N THR A 211 -17.07 14.90 -7.64
CA THR A 211 -16.30 15.51 -8.73
C THR A 211 -14.78 15.32 -8.70
N ASP A 212 -14.25 14.35 -7.97
CA ASP A 212 -12.79 14.17 -7.90
C ASP A 212 -12.37 13.02 -8.82
N SER A 213 -12.11 13.37 -10.08
CA SER A 213 -11.71 12.44 -11.15
C SER A 213 -10.30 11.90 -10.91
N TYR A 214 -10.12 10.63 -11.27
CA TYR A 214 -8.87 9.86 -11.28
C TYR A 214 -7.71 10.54 -12.04
N ASP A 215 -8.02 11.50 -12.91
CA ASP A 215 -7.07 12.15 -13.82
C ASP A 215 -6.19 13.24 -13.19
N GLU A 216 -6.47 13.69 -11.96
CA GLU A 216 -5.66 14.74 -11.32
C GLU A 216 -4.22 14.28 -10.96
N PHE A 217 -3.92 13.00 -11.16
CA PHE A 217 -2.61 12.38 -10.90
C PHE A 217 -1.83 11.96 -12.15
N LEU A 218 -2.36 12.22 -13.35
CA LEU A 218 -1.62 12.07 -14.61
C LEU A 218 -0.82 13.33 -14.93
#